data_AF-A0A5Q4F238-F1
#
_entry.id   AF-A0A5Q4F238-F1
#
_cell.length_a   1.000
_cell.length_b   1.000
_cell.length_c   1.000
_cell.angle_alpha   90.00
_cell.angle_beta   90.00
_cell.angle_gamma   90.00
#
_symmetry.space_group_name_H-M   'P 1'
#
loop_
_entity.id
_entity.type
_entity.pdbx_description
1 polymer ?
#
loop_
_entity_poly.entity_id
_entity_poly.type
_entity_poly.pdbx_seq_one_letter_code
_entity_poly.pdbx_strand_id
1 'polypeptide(L)'
;MARGWPRCAKRLPRAATRSMPAGSSSGCSRSSASSKPSRPEAQPMHRTSATTSTALVDFDTAARRLLPALERLEQLLDGEIAALSAGDLDALNRHTQDKRRLLRDLEAEVTRLQVPSRQGDARSAAWQQMLGRLARCHELNQAIGATLSTQLRQNAELLGLLGHAPEPQGYGPASTPRGLPAGRGRPLAIG
;
A
#
# COMPACT_ATOMS: atom_id res chain seq x y z
N MET A 1 -19.24 25.87 -19.13
CA MET A 1 -18.59 25.24 -20.30
C MET A 1 -18.18 23.83 -19.89
N ALA A 2 -18.93 22.84 -20.35
CA ALA A 2 -18.75 21.42 -20.02
C ALA A 2 -17.64 20.79 -20.88
N ARG A 3 -16.77 19.97 -20.28
CA ARG A 3 -15.93 19.02 -21.03
C ARG A 3 -16.10 17.65 -20.39
N GLY A 4 -16.91 16.83 -21.05
CA GLY A 4 -17.16 15.43 -20.73
C GLY A 4 -15.95 14.56 -21.07
N TRP A 5 -15.74 13.54 -20.25
CA TRP A 5 -14.80 12.45 -20.51
C TRP A 5 -15.54 11.30 -21.21
N PRO A 6 -14.97 10.67 -22.25
CA PRO A 6 -15.63 9.57 -22.93
C PRO A 6 -15.49 8.26 -22.15
N ARG A 7 -16.63 7.60 -21.95
CA ARG A 7 -16.73 6.21 -21.49
C ARG A 7 -16.19 5.25 -22.55
N CYS A 8 -15.13 4.51 -22.24
CA CYS A 8 -14.73 3.34 -23.00
C CYS A 8 -14.99 2.06 -22.18
N ALA A 9 -16.17 1.48 -22.39
CA ALA A 9 -16.48 0.10 -22.05
C ALA A 9 -16.06 -0.81 -23.21
N LYS A 10 -15.30 -1.89 -22.94
CA LYS A 10 -15.17 -3.10 -23.78
C LYS A 10 -14.40 -4.17 -22.99
N ARG A 11 -15.11 -5.15 -22.43
CA ARG A 11 -15.28 -6.55 -22.91
C ARG A 11 -14.23 -7.51 -22.31
N LEU A 12 -14.64 -8.20 -21.24
CA LEU A 12 -14.01 -9.44 -20.75
C LEU A 12 -14.39 -10.62 -21.66
N PRO A 13 -13.47 -11.53 -22.02
CA PRO A 13 -13.83 -12.84 -22.53
C PRO A 13 -14.04 -13.86 -21.40
N ARG A 14 -15.08 -14.67 -21.60
CA ARG A 14 -15.59 -15.78 -20.78
C ARG A 14 -14.59 -16.93 -20.62
N ALA A 15 -14.75 -17.60 -19.48
CA ALA A 15 -14.20 -18.91 -19.15
C ALA A 15 -14.49 -19.99 -20.22
N ALA A 16 -13.51 -20.85 -20.46
CA ALA A 16 -13.69 -22.14 -21.10
C ALA A 16 -13.22 -23.24 -20.14
N THR A 17 -14.19 -24.00 -19.66
CA THR A 17 -14.04 -25.31 -19.02
C THR A 17 -13.49 -26.31 -20.03
N ARG A 18 -12.55 -27.17 -19.63
CA ARG A 18 -12.24 -28.38 -20.41
C ARG A 18 -11.91 -29.56 -19.50
N SER A 19 -12.66 -30.62 -19.78
CA SER A 19 -12.78 -31.89 -19.08
C SER A 19 -11.50 -32.72 -19.03
N MET A 20 -11.42 -33.52 -17.96
CA MET A 20 -10.65 -34.78 -17.88
C MET A 20 -11.27 -35.85 -18.80
N PRO A 21 -10.49 -36.87 -19.17
CA PRO A 21 -10.98 -38.22 -18.92
C PRO A 21 -9.96 -39.16 -18.26
N ALA A 22 -10.53 -40.21 -17.69
CA ALA A 22 -9.93 -41.29 -16.92
C ALA A 22 -8.98 -42.20 -17.71
N GLY A 23 -8.03 -42.80 -16.99
CA GLY A 23 -7.26 -43.96 -17.41
C GLY A 23 -7.13 -44.92 -16.23
N SER A 24 -7.83 -46.05 -16.32
CA SER A 24 -7.92 -47.12 -15.32
C SER A 24 -6.75 -48.10 -15.38
N SER A 25 -6.60 -48.82 -14.26
CA SER A 25 -6.12 -50.23 -14.14
C SER A 25 -4.62 -50.46 -14.35
N SER A 26 -3.96 -51.47 -13.80
CA SER A 26 -4.16 -52.43 -12.70
C SER A 26 -2.88 -53.28 -12.72
N GLY A 27 -2.32 -53.66 -11.57
CA GLY A 27 -1.14 -54.53 -11.55
C GLY A 27 -0.90 -55.13 -10.19
N CYS A 28 -1.39 -56.36 -10.00
CA CYS A 28 -1.25 -57.17 -8.80
C CYS A 28 0.14 -57.84 -8.66
N SER A 29 0.44 -58.18 -7.41
CA SER A 29 1.10 -59.41 -6.94
C SER A 29 2.61 -59.44 -6.63
N ARG A 30 2.85 -59.52 -5.31
CA ARG A 30 3.63 -60.54 -4.55
C ARG A 30 5.12 -60.69 -4.86
N SER A 31 5.95 -60.62 -3.82
CA SER A 31 6.43 -61.82 -3.11
C SER A 31 7.25 -61.49 -1.86
N SER A 32 7.07 -62.35 -0.86
CA SER A 32 7.74 -62.38 0.43
C SER A 32 8.95 -63.33 0.39
N ALA A 33 10.03 -62.98 1.09
CA ALA A 33 11.02 -63.88 1.69
C ALA A 33 11.83 -63.03 2.69
N SER A 34 11.63 -63.13 4.01
CA SER A 34 12.06 -64.16 4.96
C SER A 34 13.58 -64.35 5.08
N SER A 35 14.07 -63.92 6.27
CA SER A 35 15.15 -64.50 7.09
C SER A 35 16.62 -64.18 6.80
N LYS A 36 17.23 -63.34 7.65
CA LYS A 36 18.13 -63.78 8.75
C LYS A 36 18.67 -62.59 9.57
N PRO A 37 18.71 -62.67 10.91
CA PRO A 37 19.39 -61.69 11.76
C PRO A 37 20.84 -62.13 12.02
N SER A 38 21.78 -61.20 11.99
CA SER A 38 23.16 -61.41 12.44
C SER A 38 23.62 -60.19 13.23
N ARG A 39 23.82 -60.47 14.53
CA ARG A 39 24.64 -59.90 15.61
C ARG A 39 25.19 -58.45 15.56
N PRO A 40 25.40 -57.86 16.76
CA PRO A 40 25.70 -56.45 16.95
C PRO A 40 27.19 -56.16 16.78
N GLU A 41 27.50 -55.14 16.00
CA GLU A 41 28.81 -54.52 15.99
C GLU A 41 28.67 -53.06 16.41
N ALA A 42 29.46 -52.71 17.41
CA ALA A 42 29.45 -51.43 18.06
C ALA A 42 30.24 -50.41 17.23
N GLN A 43 29.77 -49.15 17.33
CA GLN A 43 30.45 -47.89 17.00
C GLN A 43 30.46 -47.46 15.51
N PRO A 44 30.57 -46.15 15.20
CA PRO A 44 30.55 -44.95 16.05
C PRO A 44 29.41 -43.97 15.69
N MET A 45 29.23 -42.96 16.54
CA MET A 45 28.28 -41.86 16.37
C MET A 45 28.40 -41.16 15.01
N HIS A 46 27.45 -41.40 14.11
CA HIS A 46 27.18 -40.50 13.00
C HIS A 46 26.46 -39.26 13.53
N ARG A 47 27.20 -38.25 13.99
CA ARG A 47 26.71 -36.88 13.93
C ARG A 47 27.05 -36.34 12.54
N THR A 48 26.22 -36.69 11.56
CA THR A 48 26.13 -35.91 10.33
C THR A 48 25.53 -34.56 10.72
N SER A 49 26.40 -33.58 10.97
CA SER A 49 26.02 -32.18 11.05
C SER A 49 25.41 -31.82 9.70
N ALA A 50 24.08 -31.80 9.61
CA ALA A 50 23.38 -31.14 8.53
C ALA A 50 23.64 -29.63 8.73
N THR A 51 24.75 -29.16 8.16
CA THR A 51 24.96 -27.74 7.95
C THR A 51 23.91 -27.34 6.93
N THR A 52 22.73 -26.93 7.40
CA THR A 52 21.75 -26.23 6.57
C THR A 52 22.41 -24.93 6.14
N SER A 53 23.14 -25.01 5.03
CA SER A 53 23.71 -23.86 4.34
C SER A 53 22.51 -23.07 3.83
N THR A 54 22.13 -22.03 4.57
CA THR A 54 21.14 -21.06 4.12
C THR A 54 21.65 -20.46 2.83
N ALA A 55 21.15 -20.94 1.70
CA ALA A 55 21.55 -20.47 0.38
C ALA A 55 21.19 -18.98 0.30
N LEU A 56 22.22 -18.13 0.34
CA LEU A 56 22.08 -16.70 0.10
C LEU A 56 21.44 -16.53 -1.28
N VAL A 57 20.31 -15.83 -1.33
CA VAL A 57 19.63 -15.54 -2.60
C VAL A 57 20.44 -14.45 -3.31
N ASP A 58 20.77 -14.66 -4.57
CA ASP A 58 21.41 -13.64 -5.37
C ASP A 58 20.45 -12.46 -5.65
N PHE A 59 21.04 -11.33 -6.00
CA PHE A 59 20.32 -10.07 -6.17
C PHE A 59 19.31 -10.10 -7.33
N ASP A 60 19.63 -10.83 -8.42
CA ASP A 60 18.76 -10.96 -9.60
C ASP A 60 17.52 -11.81 -9.28
N THR A 61 17.71 -12.89 -8.52
CA THR A 61 16.63 -13.77 -8.05
C THR A 61 15.71 -13.04 -7.09
N ALA A 62 16.29 -12.24 -6.18
CA ALA A 62 15.51 -11.36 -5.30
C ALA A 62 14.68 -10.36 -6.13
N ALA A 63 15.28 -9.69 -7.10
CA ALA A 63 14.57 -8.74 -7.97
C ALA A 63 13.42 -9.42 -8.75
N ARG A 64 13.66 -10.58 -9.36
CA ARG A 64 12.63 -11.34 -10.10
C ARG A 64 11.47 -11.78 -9.21
N ARG A 65 11.73 -12.09 -7.94
CA ARG A 65 10.68 -12.44 -6.97
C ARG A 65 9.83 -11.25 -6.55
N LEU A 66 10.44 -10.06 -6.41
CA LEU A 66 9.74 -8.86 -5.95
C LEU A 66 9.00 -8.13 -7.09
N LEU A 67 9.45 -8.27 -8.33
CA LEU A 67 8.88 -7.58 -9.50
C LEU A 67 7.35 -7.75 -9.66
N PRO A 68 6.77 -8.96 -9.58
CA PRO A 68 5.31 -9.14 -9.73
C PRO A 68 4.51 -8.42 -8.64
N ALA A 69 5.05 -8.34 -7.42
CA ALA A 69 4.41 -7.62 -6.33
C ALA A 69 4.48 -6.10 -6.54
N LEU A 70 5.58 -5.57 -7.08
CA LEU A 70 5.67 -4.17 -7.48
C LEU A 70 4.74 -3.82 -8.65
N GLU A 71 4.58 -4.72 -9.61
CA GLU A 71 3.59 -4.60 -10.68
C GLU A 71 2.17 -4.51 -10.13
N ARG A 72 1.85 -5.35 -9.14
CA ARG A 72 0.55 -5.31 -8.49
C ARG A 72 0.36 -4.01 -7.69
N LEU A 73 1.41 -3.52 -7.04
CA LEU A 73 1.36 -2.24 -6.31
C LEU A 73 1.07 -1.08 -7.25
N GLU A 74 1.75 -1.03 -8.41
CA GLU A 74 1.52 -0.03 -9.45
C GLU A 74 0.05 -0.02 -9.91
N GLN A 75 -0.52 -1.19 -10.20
CA GLN A 75 -1.94 -1.32 -10.58
C GLN A 75 -2.90 -0.84 -9.49
N LEU A 76 -2.59 -1.10 -8.22
CA LEU A 76 -3.41 -0.64 -7.10
C LEU A 76 -3.36 0.89 -6.96
N LEU A 77 -2.20 1.50 -7.16
CA LEU A 77 -2.04 2.96 -7.13
C LEU A 77 -2.79 3.62 -8.30
N ASP A 78 -2.70 3.07 -9.51
CA ASP A 78 -3.51 3.54 -10.65
C ASP A 78 -5.02 3.41 -10.36
N GLY A 79 -5.43 2.32 -9.71
CA GLY A 79 -6.80 2.11 -9.25
C GLY A 79 -7.25 3.14 -8.21
N GLU A 80 -6.40 3.50 -7.25
CA GLU A 80 -6.67 4.56 -6.27
C GLU A 80 -6.86 5.93 -6.95
N ILE A 81 -6.02 6.27 -7.93
CA ILE A 81 -6.17 7.52 -8.70
C ILE A 81 -7.53 7.54 -9.43
N ALA A 82 -7.90 6.43 -10.07
CA ALA A 82 -9.18 6.31 -10.77
C ALA A 82 -10.37 6.43 -9.80
N ALA A 83 -10.31 5.75 -8.64
CA ALA A 83 -11.35 5.82 -7.61
C ALA A 83 -11.49 7.23 -7.02
N LEU A 84 -10.37 7.91 -6.75
CA LEU A 84 -10.36 9.30 -6.28
C LEU A 84 -10.97 10.26 -7.30
N SER A 85 -10.65 10.07 -8.57
CA SER A 85 -11.18 10.89 -9.66
C SER A 85 -12.69 10.65 -9.87
N ALA A 86 -13.16 9.44 -9.61
CA ALA A 86 -14.57 9.06 -9.70
C ALA A 86 -15.39 9.39 -8.43
N GLY A 87 -14.73 9.71 -7.31
CA GLY A 87 -15.39 9.85 -6.00
C GLY A 87 -15.92 8.53 -5.44
N ASP A 88 -15.40 7.39 -5.90
CA ASP A 88 -15.82 6.06 -5.44
C ASP A 88 -15.08 5.67 -4.16
N LEU A 89 -15.68 6.03 -3.02
CA LEU A 89 -15.14 5.76 -1.69
C LEU A 89 -14.98 4.26 -1.40
N ASP A 90 -15.89 3.43 -1.90
CA ASP A 90 -15.84 1.98 -1.66
C ASP A 90 -14.69 1.34 -2.44
N ALA A 91 -14.49 1.75 -3.70
CA ALA A 91 -13.32 1.32 -4.48
C ALA A 91 -12.01 1.81 -3.84
N LEU A 92 -11.96 3.06 -3.39
CA LEU A 92 -10.79 3.61 -2.72
C LEU A 92 -10.44 2.82 -1.45
N ASN A 93 -11.43 2.47 -0.63
CA ASN A 93 -11.23 1.68 0.59
C ASN A 93 -10.73 0.27 0.27
N ARG A 94 -11.32 -0.41 -0.75
CA ARG A 94 -10.85 -1.73 -1.20
C ARG A 94 -9.39 -1.66 -1.67
N HIS A 95 -9.04 -0.70 -2.52
CA HIS A 95 -7.67 -0.53 -3.00
C HIS A 95 -6.69 -0.21 -1.87
N THR A 96 -7.10 0.59 -0.89
CA THR A 96 -6.29 0.89 0.30
C THR A 96 -6.01 -0.37 1.13
N GLN A 97 -7.03 -1.22 1.32
CA GLN A 97 -6.88 -2.48 2.06
C GLN A 97 -5.96 -3.46 1.33
N ASP A 98 -6.16 -3.63 0.02
CA ASP A 98 -5.31 -4.48 -0.83
C ASP A 98 -3.86 -3.98 -0.83
N LYS A 99 -3.64 -2.66 -0.91
CA LYS A 99 -2.30 -2.05 -0.85
C LYS A 99 -1.62 -2.34 0.48
N ARG A 100 -2.33 -2.18 1.60
CA ARG A 100 -1.78 -2.47 2.94
C ARG A 100 -1.39 -3.94 3.09
N ARG A 101 -2.22 -4.86 2.59
CA ARG A 101 -1.91 -6.29 2.61
C ARG A 101 -0.66 -6.58 1.78
N LEU A 102 -0.62 -6.08 0.54
CA LEU A 102 0.50 -6.28 -0.37
C LEU A 102 1.81 -5.73 0.19
N LEU A 103 1.79 -4.55 0.82
CA LEU A 103 2.99 -3.96 1.42
C LEU A 103 3.54 -4.79 2.58
N ARG A 104 2.67 -5.38 3.41
CA ARG A 104 3.09 -6.33 4.47
C ARG A 104 3.70 -7.60 3.88
N ASP A 105 3.09 -8.13 2.82
CA ASP A 105 3.61 -9.31 2.13
C ASP A 105 4.98 -9.03 1.50
N LEU A 106 5.15 -7.84 0.89
CA LEU A 106 6.44 -7.35 0.36
C LEU A 106 7.50 -7.19 1.46
N GLU A 107 7.16 -6.58 2.59
CA GLU A 107 8.06 -6.41 3.72
C GLU A 107 8.53 -7.76 4.27
N ALA A 108 7.59 -8.71 4.41
CA ALA A 108 7.91 -10.07 4.83
C ALA A 108 8.83 -10.78 3.83
N GLU A 109 8.60 -10.61 2.51
CA GLU A 109 9.42 -11.23 1.48
C GLU A 109 10.83 -10.61 1.44
N VAL A 110 10.96 -9.29 1.51
CA VAL A 110 12.26 -8.60 1.60
C VAL A 110 13.05 -9.10 2.81
N THR A 111 12.39 -9.26 3.96
CA THR A 111 13.01 -9.81 5.18
C THR A 111 13.50 -11.25 4.98
N ARG A 112 12.74 -12.08 4.25
CA ARG A 112 13.10 -13.47 3.96
C ARG A 112 14.27 -13.60 2.99
N LEU A 113 14.38 -12.70 2.01
CA LEU A 113 15.36 -12.81 0.94
C LEU A 113 16.81 -12.69 1.44
N GLN A 114 17.04 -12.20 2.68
CA GLN A 114 18.36 -12.08 3.33
C GLN A 114 19.48 -11.74 2.34
N VAL A 115 19.22 -10.70 1.53
CA VAL A 115 20.05 -10.39 0.38
C VAL A 115 21.41 -9.90 0.89
N PRO A 116 22.52 -10.61 0.62
CA PRO A 116 23.82 -10.16 1.08
C PRO A 116 24.15 -8.82 0.40
N SER A 117 24.69 -7.85 1.17
CA SER A 117 25.14 -6.54 0.66
C SER A 117 26.31 -6.60 -0.34
N ARG A 118 26.65 -7.79 -0.85
CA ARG A 118 27.66 -7.92 -1.90
C ARG A 118 27.12 -7.34 -3.18
N GLN A 119 27.95 -6.52 -3.81
CA GLN A 119 27.73 -5.87 -5.09
C GLN A 119 27.27 -6.91 -6.13
N GLY A 120 25.96 -7.10 -6.23
CA GLY A 120 25.37 -7.72 -7.40
C GLY A 120 25.69 -6.80 -8.57
N ASP A 121 25.99 -7.38 -9.73
CA ASP A 121 26.21 -6.59 -10.94
C ASP A 121 25.03 -5.63 -11.12
N ALA A 122 25.25 -4.34 -10.86
CA ALA A 122 24.26 -3.26 -10.99
C ALA A 122 23.71 -3.09 -12.42
N ARG A 123 24.08 -4.02 -13.32
CA ARG A 123 23.69 -4.15 -14.72
C ARG A 123 22.63 -5.23 -14.95
N SER A 124 22.18 -5.93 -13.91
CA SER A 124 21.03 -6.83 -14.01
C SER A 124 19.80 -6.08 -14.53
N ALA A 125 19.22 -6.55 -15.63
CA ALA A 125 18.02 -5.95 -16.21
C ALA A 125 16.83 -6.04 -15.26
N ALA A 126 16.71 -7.14 -14.50
CA ALA A 126 15.64 -7.31 -13.51
C ALA A 126 15.76 -6.29 -12.36
N TRP A 127 16.98 -6.01 -11.91
CA TRP A 127 17.23 -4.98 -10.90
C TRP A 127 16.85 -3.58 -11.39
N GLN A 128 17.29 -3.22 -12.60
CA GLN A 128 16.94 -1.93 -13.21
C GLN A 128 15.43 -1.78 -13.40
N GLN A 129 14.75 -2.85 -13.84
CA GLN A 129 13.30 -2.87 -13.95
C GLN A 129 12.63 -2.67 -12.59
N MET A 130 13.16 -3.30 -11.53
CA MET A 130 12.63 -3.18 -10.18
C MET A 130 12.73 -1.74 -9.66
N LEU A 131 13.89 -1.10 -9.85
CA LEU A 131 14.08 0.31 -9.51
C LEU A 131 13.16 1.23 -10.31
N GLY A 132 13.01 0.99 -11.62
CA GLY A 132 12.08 1.75 -12.46
C GLY A 132 10.63 1.65 -11.98
N ARG A 133 10.19 0.46 -11.56
CA ARG A 133 8.84 0.27 -10.99
C ARG A 133 8.67 0.94 -9.63
N LEU A 134 9.69 0.90 -8.77
CA LEU A 134 9.66 1.62 -7.50
C LEU A 134 9.56 3.13 -7.71
N ALA A 135 10.33 3.68 -8.65
CA ALA A 135 10.25 5.09 -9.02
C ALA A 135 8.84 5.45 -9.51
N ARG A 136 8.25 4.64 -10.38
CA ARG A 136 6.88 4.84 -10.85
C ARG A 136 5.84 4.75 -9.71
N CYS A 137 5.96 3.77 -8.82
CA CYS A 137 5.08 3.67 -7.65
C CYS A 137 5.18 4.92 -6.76
N HIS A 138 6.39 5.45 -6.59
CA HIS A 138 6.61 6.68 -5.84
C HIS A 138 5.95 7.89 -6.51
N GLU A 139 6.10 8.06 -7.82
CA GLU A 139 5.43 9.13 -8.59
C GLU A 139 3.90 9.05 -8.47
N LEU A 140 3.32 7.85 -8.63
CA LEU A 140 1.87 7.64 -8.48
C LEU A 140 1.40 7.99 -7.07
N ASN A 141 2.14 7.58 -6.04
CA ASN A 141 1.81 7.90 -4.65
C ASN A 141 1.89 9.42 -4.38
N GLN A 142 2.85 10.13 -4.98
CA GLN A 142 2.90 11.59 -4.91
C GLN A 142 1.68 12.24 -5.57
N ALA A 143 1.27 11.76 -6.75
CA ALA A 143 0.10 12.27 -7.46
C ALA A 143 -1.20 12.09 -6.64
N ILE A 144 -1.36 10.93 -5.99
CA ILE A 144 -2.46 10.66 -5.06
C ILE A 144 -2.43 11.66 -3.90
N GLY A 145 -1.26 11.87 -3.28
CA GLY A 145 -1.11 12.82 -2.17
C GLY A 145 -1.45 14.27 -2.56
N ALA A 146 -1.05 14.70 -3.76
CA ALA A 146 -1.38 16.02 -4.29
C ALA A 146 -2.90 16.19 -4.52
N THR A 147 -3.55 15.15 -5.04
CA THR A 147 -5.00 15.14 -5.28
C THR A 147 -5.77 15.24 -3.96
N LEU A 148 -5.43 14.40 -2.98
CA LEU A 148 -6.05 14.41 -1.65
C LEU A 148 -5.86 15.76 -0.94
N SER A 149 -4.65 16.34 -1.02
CA SER A 149 -4.37 17.64 -0.41
C SER A 149 -5.23 18.76 -1.02
N THR A 150 -5.45 18.71 -2.33
CA THR A 150 -6.35 19.64 -3.03
C THR A 150 -7.79 19.47 -2.56
N GLN A 151 -8.30 18.24 -2.49
CA GLN A 151 -9.66 17.96 -2.04
C GLN A 151 -9.90 18.37 -0.58
N LEU A 152 -8.93 18.11 0.31
CA LEU A 152 -9.01 18.53 1.71
C LEU A 152 -9.08 20.06 1.84
N ARG A 153 -8.29 20.79 1.05
CA ARG A 153 -8.32 22.26 1.03
C ARG A 153 -9.67 22.79 0.55
N GLN A 154 -10.20 22.23 -0.54
CA GLN A 154 -11.53 22.60 -1.05
C GLN A 154 -12.63 22.31 -0.02
N ASN A 155 -12.58 21.16 0.64
CA ASN A 155 -13.54 20.84 1.70
C ASN A 155 -13.44 21.81 2.88
N ALA A 156 -12.24 22.20 3.29
CA ALA A 156 -12.05 23.21 4.34
C ALA A 156 -12.61 24.59 3.94
N GLU A 157 -12.40 25.01 2.69
CA GLU A 157 -12.98 26.25 2.14
C GLU A 157 -14.50 26.21 2.12
N LEU A 158 -15.10 25.10 1.65
CA LEU A 158 -16.55 24.91 1.63
C LEU A 158 -17.15 24.88 3.04
N LEU A 159 -16.51 24.21 3.98
CA LEU A 159 -16.92 24.22 5.39
C LEU A 159 -16.78 25.63 6.00
N GLY A 160 -15.78 26.41 5.58
CA GLY A 160 -15.65 27.82 5.96
C GLY A 160 -16.84 28.65 5.48
N LEU A 161 -17.30 28.45 4.24
CA LEU A 161 -18.49 29.10 3.69
C LEU A 161 -19.77 28.68 4.42
N LEU A 162 -19.88 27.40 4.81
CA LEU A 162 -21.02 26.89 5.59
C LEU A 162 -20.96 27.33 7.07
N GLY A 163 -19.76 27.57 7.58
CA GLY A 163 -19.50 27.88 8.99
C GLY A 163 -19.45 29.37 9.33
N HIS A 164 -19.29 30.28 8.36
CA HIS A 164 -19.27 31.73 8.54
C HIS A 164 -20.01 32.45 7.38
N ALA A 165 -21.28 32.81 7.60
CA ALA A 165 -21.68 34.17 7.27
C ALA A 165 -21.19 35.03 8.44
N PRO A 166 -20.13 35.85 8.31
CA PRO A 166 -19.93 36.92 9.28
C PRO A 166 -21.17 37.81 9.17
N GLU A 167 -22.03 37.78 10.19
CA GLU A 167 -23.10 38.75 10.38
C GLU A 167 -22.47 40.15 10.21
N PRO A 168 -22.89 40.94 9.21
CA PRO A 168 -22.48 42.33 9.16
C PRO A 168 -23.27 43.07 10.24
N GLN A 169 -22.81 42.99 11.49
CA GLN A 169 -23.23 43.89 12.56
C GLN A 169 -22.61 45.27 12.32
N GLY A 170 -23.05 45.87 11.22
CA GLY A 170 -22.84 47.25 10.85
C GLY A 170 -24.17 47.79 10.36
N TYR A 171 -25.12 48.02 11.27
CA TYR A 171 -26.14 49.05 11.13
C TYR A 171 -26.72 49.43 12.51
N GLY A 172 -26.19 50.51 13.08
CA GLY A 172 -26.71 51.23 14.24
C GLY A 172 -25.92 52.53 14.43
N PRO A 173 -26.58 53.71 14.45
CA PRO A 173 -26.01 54.95 13.91
C PRO A 173 -25.04 55.67 14.86
N ALA A 174 -24.13 56.41 14.24
CA ALA A 174 -23.32 57.43 14.88
C ALA A 174 -24.17 58.38 15.72
N SER A 175 -23.93 58.41 17.04
CA SER A 175 -24.31 59.53 17.89
C SER A 175 -23.07 60.06 18.62
N THR A 176 -22.34 60.92 17.95
CA THR A 176 -21.52 61.99 18.56
C THR A 176 -22.30 63.31 18.46
N PRO A 177 -21.94 64.41 19.15
CA PRO A 177 -21.42 64.61 20.51
C PRO A 177 -22.21 65.75 21.25
N ARG A 178 -22.30 65.77 22.59
CA ARG A 178 -22.70 67.01 23.31
C ARG A 178 -22.37 67.01 24.81
N GLY A 179 -21.59 68.01 25.24
CA GLY A 179 -21.82 68.72 26.49
C GLY A 179 -21.11 68.22 27.76
N LEU A 180 -19.98 68.85 28.06
CA LEU A 180 -19.41 69.19 29.39
C LEU A 180 -20.47 69.58 30.46
N PRO A 181 -20.16 69.67 31.79
CA PRO A 181 -18.86 70.02 32.35
C PRO A 181 -18.37 69.29 33.61
N ALA A 182 -17.11 69.58 33.91
CA ALA A 182 -16.36 69.38 35.14
C ALA A 182 -17.17 69.42 36.45
N GLY A 183 -16.95 68.40 37.29
CA GLY A 183 -17.25 68.41 38.72
C GLY A 183 -15.99 68.06 39.52
N ARG A 184 -15.51 69.03 40.29
CA ARG A 184 -14.36 68.93 41.20
C ARG A 184 -14.68 68.10 42.45
N GLY A 185 -13.63 67.49 43.02
CA GLY A 185 -13.45 67.24 44.46
C GLY A 185 -13.91 65.85 44.92
N ARG A 186 -13.25 65.14 45.84
CA ARG A 186 -12.07 65.36 46.70
C ARG A 186 -11.49 63.97 47.04
N PRO A 187 -10.23 63.89 47.50
CA PRO A 187 -9.66 62.69 48.10
C PRO A 187 -10.05 62.58 49.58
N LEU A 188 -10.27 61.36 50.07
CA LEU A 188 -10.22 61.05 51.50
C LEU A 188 -9.48 59.73 51.71
N ALA A 189 -8.28 59.85 52.26
CA ALA A 189 -7.66 58.84 53.10
C ALA A 189 -8.40 58.75 54.44
N ILE A 190 -8.41 57.56 55.05
CA ILE A 190 -8.52 57.14 56.46
C ILE A 190 -8.72 55.60 56.35
N GLY A 191 -8.00 54.69 56.98
CA GLY A 191 -6.92 54.70 57.96
C GLY A 191 -6.53 53.24 58.20
#